data_AF-A0A3D3GD50-F1
#
_entry.id   AF-A0A3D3GD50-F1
#
_cell.length_a   1.000
_cell.length_b   1.000
_cell.length_c   1.000
_cell.angle_alpha   90.00
_cell.angle_beta   90.00
_cell.angle_gamma   90.00
#
_symmetry.space_group_name_H-M   'P 1'
#
loop_
_entity.id
_entity.type
_entity.pdbx_description
1 polymer ?
#
loop_
_entity_poly.entity_id
_entity_poly.type
_entity_poly.pdbx_seq_one_letter_code
_entity_poly.pdbx_strand_id
1 'polypeptide(L)' 'MPGIFIREGDSFEVALKKFKKQCEKAGTITEIRKREAFDKPSVKRKKKAIAARKRATKKPRAPRY' A
#
# COMPACT_ATOMS: atom_id res chain seq x y z
N MET A 1 7.15 11.01 -1.96
CA MET A 1 8.17 10.26 -1.19
C MET A 1 7.69 10.13 0.25
N PRO A 2 7.80 8.95 0.89
CA PRO A 2 7.45 8.78 2.30
C PRO A 2 8.46 9.54 3.17
N GLY A 3 7.97 10.30 4.15
CA GLY A 3 8.76 11.15 5.02
C GLY A 3 8.07 11.29 6.36
N ILE A 4 8.83 11.20 7.46
CA ILE A 4 8.31 11.27 8.81
C ILE A 4 9.09 12.30 9.58
N PHE A 5 8.35 13.20 10.22
CA PHE A 5 8.89 14.13 11.19
C PHE A 5 8.80 13.49 12.58
N ILE A 6 9.95 13.33 13.22
CA ILE A 6 10.10 12.78 14.57
C ILE A 6 10.28 13.98 15.51
N ARG A 7 9.55 14.02 16.63
CA ARG A 7 9.73 15.06 17.66
C ARG A 7 10.62 14.52 18.78
N GLU A 8 11.30 15.42 19.50
CA GLU A 8 12.14 15.06 20.65
C GLU A 8 11.29 14.37 21.73
N GLY A 9 11.46 13.06 21.88
CA GLY A 9 10.68 12.20 22.78
C GLY A 9 10.08 10.95 22.11
N ASP A 10 10.06 10.87 20.77
CA ASP A 10 9.63 9.67 20.05
C ASP A 10 10.72 8.59 20.07
N SER A 11 10.37 7.36 20.45
CA SER A 11 11.28 6.21 20.36
C SER A 11 11.59 5.84 18.90
N PHE A 12 12.85 5.59 18.59
CA PHE A 12 13.34 5.25 17.23
C PHE A 12 12.54 4.12 16.56
N GLU A 13 12.21 3.06 17.30
CA GLU A 13 11.44 1.92 16.78
C GLU A 13 10.04 2.31 16.28
N VAL A 14 9.39 3.25 16.97
CA VAL A 14 8.07 3.75 16.60
C VAL A 14 8.15 4.55 15.30
N ALA A 15 9.19 5.37 15.14
CA ALA A 15 9.45 6.10 13.91
C ALA A 15 9.71 5.16 12.73
N LEU A 16 10.53 4.12 12.92
CA LEU A 16 10.80 3.10 11.91
C LEU A 16 9.52 2.36 11.49
N LYS A 17 8.68 1.99 12.45
CA LYS A 17 7.39 1.34 12.18
C LYS A 17 6.45 2.25 11.40
N LYS A 18 6.37 3.54 11.76
CA LYS A 18 5.61 4.54 11.00
C LYS A 18 6.17 4.66 9.57
N PHE A 19 7.48 4.62 9.38
CA PHE A 19 8.14 4.75 8.07
C PHE A 19 7.81 3.58 7.17
N LYS A 20 7.95 2.36 7.69
CA LYS A 20 7.59 1.14 6.98
C LYS A 20 6.12 1.17 6.55
N LYS A 21 5.22 1.59 7.44
CA LYS A 21 3.79 1.74 7.12
C LYS A 21 3.52 2.80 6.05
N GLN A 22 4.27 3.92 6.04
CA GLN A 22 4.16 4.92 4.97
C GLN A 22 4.66 4.38 3.62
N CYS A 23 5.80 3.68 3.60
CA CYS A 23 6.32 3.04 2.39
C CYS A 23 5.35 2.00 1.82
N GLU A 24 4.73 1.20 2.69
CA GLU A 24 3.68 0.24 2.33
C GLU A 24 2.43 0.94 1.78
N LYS A 25 1.98 2.02 2.43
CA LYS A 25 0.82 2.82 2.01
C LYS A 25 1.06 3.53 0.67
N ALA A 26 2.26 4.05 0.46
CA ALA A 26 2.67 4.66 -0.81
C ALA A 26 2.75 3.63 -1.93
N GLY A 27 2.89 2.34 -1.61
CA GLY A 27 2.92 1.28 -2.61
C GLY A 27 4.19 1.26 -3.46
N THR A 28 5.23 2.02 -3.09
CA THR A 28 6.47 2.20 -3.86
C THR A 28 7.11 0.86 -4.27
N ILE A 29 7.18 -0.09 -3.34
CA ILE A 29 7.73 -1.44 -3.61
C ILE A 29 6.85 -2.21 -4.60
N THR A 30 5.53 -2.06 -4.50
CA THR A 30 4.61 -2.72 -5.43
C THR A 30 4.63 -2.10 -6.82
N GLU A 31 4.98 -0.82 -6.93
CA GLU A 31 5.17 -0.16 -8.23
C GLU A 31 6.44 -0.62 -8.92
N ILE A 32 7.55 -0.72 -8.18
CA ILE A 32 8.82 -1.22 -8.70
C ILE A 32 8.62 -2.62 -9.31
N ARG A 33 8.03 -3.55 -8.54
CA ARG A 33 7.71 -4.92 -9.02
C ARG A 33 6.78 -4.97 -10.24
N LYS A 34 5.90 -3.99 -10.41
CA LYS A 34 5.01 -3.90 -11.59
C LYS A 34 5.71 -3.33 -12.82
N ARG A 35 6.80 -2.58 -12.62
CA ARG A 35 7.58 -1.93 -13.68
C ARG A 35 8.78 -2.75 -14.12
N GLU A 36 9.24 -3.71 -13.29
CA GLU A 36 10.33 -4.65 -13.60
C GLU A 36 10.10 -5.45 -14.89
N ALA A 37 8.85 -5.79 -15.23
CA ALA A 37 8.52 -6.56 -16.42
C ALA A 37 7.37 -5.92 -17.23
N PHE A 38 7.41 -6.10 -18.56
CA PHE A 38 6.31 -5.68 -19.42
C PHE A 38 5.12 -6.62 -19.29
N ASP A 39 4.08 -6.18 -18.58
CA ASP A 39 2.76 -6.82 -18.63
C ASP A 39 1.92 -6.25 -19.78
N LYS A 40 1.36 -7.14 -20.63
CA LYS A 40 0.37 -6.77 -21.66
C LYS A 40 -0.81 -5.99 -21.04
N PRO A 41 -1.40 -4.99 -21.72
CA PRO A 41 -2.48 -4.16 -21.15
C PRO A 41 -3.68 -4.96 -20.62
N SER A 42 -4.04 -6.07 -21.26
CA SER A 42 -5.10 -6.98 -20.80
C SER A 42 -4.79 -7.60 -19.43
N VAL A 43 -3.54 -8.05 -19.23
CA VAL A 43 -3.08 -8.64 -17.97
C VAL A 43 -3.08 -7.58 -16.86
N LYS A 44 -2.65 -6.35 -17.16
CA LYS A 44 -2.72 -5.21 -16.22
C LYS A 44 -4.16 -4.93 -15.77
N ARG A 45 -5.12 -4.90 -16.71
CA ARG A 45 -6.55 -4.71 -16.40
C ARG A 45 -7.11 -5.85 -15.53
N LYS A 46 -6.79 -7.10 -15.85
CA LYS A 46 -7.20 -8.29 -15.07
C LYS A 46 -6.62 -8.25 -13.65
N LYS A 47 -5.32 -7.99 -13.50
CA LYS A 47 -4.64 -7.85 -12.19
C LYS A 47 -5.28 -6.73 -11.34
N LYS A 48 -5.60 -5.57 -11.95
CA LYS A 48 -6.27 -4.45 -11.29
C LYS A 48 -7.66 -4.83 -10.78
N ALA A 49 -8.47 -5.51 -11.60
CA ALA A 49 -9.82 -5.95 -11.22
C ALA A 49 -9.80 -6.95 -10.05
N ILE A 50 -8.88 -7.92 -10.09
CA ILE A 50 -8.70 -8.90 -9.00
C ILE A 50 -8.29 -8.20 -7.70
N ALA A 51 -7.34 -7.26 -7.76
CA ALA A 51 -6.91 -6.50 -6.59
C ALA A 51 -8.05 -5.67 -5.97
N ALA A 52 -8.88 -5.04 -6.81
CA ALA A 52 -10.05 -4.29 -6.36
C ALA A 52 -11.08 -5.19 -5.66
N ARG A 53 -11.40 -6.35 -6.26
CA ARG A 53 -12.32 -7.33 -5.65
C ARG A 53 -11.81 -7.83 -4.29
N LYS A 54 -10.53 -8.20 -4.21
CA LYS A 54 -9.89 -8.62 -2.95
C LYS A 54 -9.88 -7.53 -1.88
N ARG A 55 -9.83 -6.25 -2.27
CA ARG A 55 -9.94 -5.12 -1.33
C ARG A 55 -11.37 -4.92 -0.85
N ALA A 56 -12.36 -5.09 -1.74
CA ALA A 56 -13.77 -4.95 -1.40
C ALA A 56 -14.23 -6.02 -0.39
N THR A 57 -13.77 -7.27 -0.55
CA THR A 57 -14.11 -8.36 0.39
C THR A 57 -13.51 -8.18 1.78
N LYS A 58 -12.35 -7.52 1.87
CA LYS A 58 -11.66 -7.26 3.14
C LYS A 58 -12.17 -6.02 3.88
N LYS A 59 -12.98 -5.17 3.23
CA LYS A 59 -13.57 -4.00 3.89
C LYS A 59 -14.77 -4.50 4.70
N PRO A 60 -14.79 -4.35 6.04
CA PRO A 60 -15.97 -4.70 6.81
C PRO A 60 -17.15 -3.90 6.25
N ARG A 61 -18.28 -4.59 6.02
CA ARG A 61 -19.52 -3.88 5.68
C ARG A 61 -19.81 -2.96 6.86
N ALA A 62 -19.94 -1.66 6.59
CA ALA A 62 -20.40 -0.73 7.62
C ALA A 62 -21.72 -1.26 8.19
N PRO A 63 -21.93 -1.22 9.51
CA PRO A 63 -23.20 -1.64 10.08
C PRO A 63 -24.31 -0.83 9.39
N ARG A 64 -25.25 -1.54 8.75
CA ARG A 64 -26.52 -0.93 8.37
C ARG A 64 -27.26 -0.76 9.69
N TYR A 65 -27.50 0.50 10.06
CA TYR A 65 -28.32 0.86 11.20
C TYR A 65 -29.71 0.24 11.06
#